data_AF-A0A640UL61-F1
#
_entry.id   AF-A0A640UL61-F1
#
_cell.length_a   1.000
_cell.length_b   1.000
_cell.length_c   1.000
_cell.angle_alpha   90.00
_cell.angle_beta   90.00
_cell.angle_gamma   90.00
#
_symmetry.space_group_name_H-M   'P 1'
#
loop_
_entity.id
_entity.type
_entity.pdbx_description
1 polymer ?
#
loop_
_entity_poly.entity_id
_entity_poly.type
_entity_poly.pdbx_seq_one_letter_code
_entity_poly.pdbx_strand_id
1 'polypeptide(L)'
;MDSPHDRPVPPRPSVPHRADDEGGDPACWLDQVCDACGRIRERPGGAVCEHCGAGAADCDGDSSSGSDSDSSDRGAPAPARPRRRDRDEEGRARNARPRDGLGRPLPYGSPGVARQPEGVPRTPTQSLTEAQRLLDDGMPFHAHEVLEDAWKAAPEAERELWRGLAQLAVGLTHAARGNATGGTALLDRGAAALAPYTDTAPYGIDFAGLIAWARELTGRLTRPGTVDAAESAPRLRTPGEMTEKRPTEDGV
;
A
#
# COMPACT_ATOMS: atom_id res chain seq x y z
N MET A 1 -50.51 -53.31 -7.29
CA MET A 1 -49.65 -52.26 -7.88
C MET A 1 -48.54 -52.02 -6.90
N ASP A 2 -47.46 -52.78 -7.09
CA ASP A 2 -46.29 -52.88 -6.24
C ASP A 2 -45.40 -51.63 -6.48
N SER A 3 -45.08 -50.86 -5.44
CA SER A 3 -44.11 -49.76 -5.52
C SER A 3 -42.73 -50.27 -5.08
N PRO A 4 -41.70 -50.22 -5.93
CA PRO A 4 -40.38 -50.70 -5.57
C PRO A 4 -39.49 -49.57 -5.00
N HIS A 5 -38.67 -49.96 -4.02
CA HIS A 5 -37.44 -49.32 -3.54
C HIS A 5 -37.53 -48.22 -2.49
N ASP A 6 -37.74 -48.66 -1.24
CA ASP A 6 -37.00 -48.11 -0.10
C ASP A 6 -35.94 -49.16 0.30
N ARG A 7 -34.65 -48.87 0.05
CA ARG A 7 -33.53 -49.70 0.53
C ARG A 7 -32.71 -48.87 1.51
N PRO A 8 -32.45 -49.36 2.74
CA PRO A 8 -31.68 -48.63 3.73
C PRO A 8 -30.21 -48.50 3.31
N VAL A 9 -29.67 -47.29 3.46
CA VAL A 9 -28.27 -46.94 3.19
C VAL A 9 -27.37 -47.47 4.33
N PRO A 10 -26.25 -48.15 4.06
CA PRO A 10 -25.36 -48.65 5.11
C PRO A 10 -24.54 -47.50 5.74
N PRO A 11 -24.16 -47.60 7.03
CA PRO A 11 -23.37 -46.57 7.70
C PRO A 11 -21.95 -46.50 7.15
N ARG A 12 -21.44 -45.26 7.02
CA ARG A 12 -20.07 -44.97 6.58
C ARG A 12 -19.04 -45.44 7.63
N PRO A 13 -17.89 -46.01 7.23
CA PRO A 13 -16.84 -46.35 8.17
C PRO A 13 -16.19 -45.08 8.75
N SER A 14 -16.02 -45.06 10.07
CA SER A 14 -15.37 -44.01 10.85
C SER A 14 -13.88 -43.92 10.51
N VAL A 15 -13.43 -42.73 10.09
CA VAL A 15 -12.00 -42.43 9.90
C VAL A 15 -11.40 -42.13 11.28
N PRO A 16 -10.25 -42.72 11.66
CA PRO A 16 -9.63 -42.43 12.94
C PRO A 16 -9.08 -41.00 12.99
N HIS A 17 -9.43 -40.28 14.05
CA HIS A 17 -8.79 -39.02 14.45
C HIS A 17 -7.31 -39.28 14.77
N ARG A 18 -6.40 -38.60 14.09
CA ARG A 18 -5.05 -38.35 14.60
C ARG A 18 -5.07 -37.03 15.36
N ALA A 19 -4.69 -37.11 16.63
CA ALA A 19 -4.41 -35.97 17.49
C ALA A 19 -3.03 -35.39 17.12
N ASP A 20 -3.04 -34.10 16.82
CA ASP A 20 -2.07 -33.06 17.15
C ASP A 20 -0.59 -33.46 17.35
N ASP A 21 0.23 -33.10 16.36
CA ASP A 21 1.58 -32.59 16.59
C ASP A 21 1.56 -31.11 16.20
N GLU A 22 1.61 -30.25 17.22
CA GLU A 22 1.71 -28.79 17.13
C GLU A 22 3.00 -28.39 16.42
N GLY A 23 2.85 -27.78 15.24
CA GLY A 23 3.97 -27.26 14.45
C GLY A 23 3.52 -26.70 13.11
N GLY A 24 2.47 -25.87 13.11
CA GLY A 24 1.97 -25.19 11.91
C GLY A 24 3.03 -24.27 11.31
N ASP A 25 3.52 -24.65 10.13
CA ASP A 25 4.33 -23.85 9.21
C ASP A 25 3.81 -22.41 9.10
N PRO A 26 4.64 -21.35 9.24
CA PRO A 26 4.20 -19.96 9.09
C PRO A 26 3.75 -19.70 7.66
N ALA A 27 2.44 -19.85 7.46
CA ALA A 27 1.60 -19.33 6.38
C ALA A 27 2.37 -18.73 5.17
N CYS A 28 2.73 -19.61 4.24
CA CYS A 28 3.38 -19.37 2.95
C CYS A 28 2.63 -18.42 1.96
N TRP A 29 1.56 -17.75 2.40
CA TRP A 29 0.80 -16.78 1.62
C TRP A 29 1.32 -15.33 1.76
N LEU A 30 2.13 -15.04 2.77
CA LEU A 30 2.73 -13.71 2.96
C LEU A 30 3.72 -13.35 1.84
N ASP A 31 4.47 -14.33 1.31
CA ASP A 31 5.40 -14.13 0.18
C ASP A 31 4.71 -13.97 -1.19
N GLN A 32 3.39 -14.14 -1.24
CA GLN A 32 2.59 -13.91 -2.45
C GLN A 32 1.95 -12.54 -2.49
N VAL A 33 1.99 -11.77 -1.40
CA VAL A 33 1.47 -10.40 -1.37
C VAL A 33 2.51 -9.47 -1.97
N CYS A 34 2.12 -8.70 -2.98
CA CYS A 34 3.02 -7.70 -3.56
C CYS A 34 3.27 -6.56 -2.56
N ASP A 35 4.52 -6.38 -2.13
CA ASP A 35 4.93 -5.31 -1.20
C ASP A 35 4.61 -3.89 -1.71
N ALA A 36 4.44 -3.72 -3.02
CA ALA A 36 4.13 -2.46 -3.65
C ALA A 36 2.62 -2.14 -3.67
N CYS A 37 1.74 -3.14 -3.76
CA CYS A 37 0.30 -2.89 -3.97
C CYS A 37 -0.65 -3.73 -3.10
N GLY A 38 -0.12 -4.59 -2.23
CA GLY A 38 -0.88 -5.39 -1.26
C GLY A 38 -1.76 -6.50 -1.86
N ARG A 39 -1.71 -6.73 -3.18
CA ARG A 39 -2.46 -7.82 -3.84
C ARG A 39 -1.68 -9.12 -3.80
N ILE A 40 -2.40 -10.22 -3.58
CA ILE A 40 -1.89 -11.57 -3.80
C ILE A 40 -1.59 -11.73 -5.29
N ARG A 41 -0.38 -12.18 -5.61
CA ARG A 41 0.08 -12.46 -6.97
C ARG A 41 -0.36 -13.84 -7.38
N GLU A 42 -0.88 -13.97 -8.61
CA GLU A 42 -1.23 -15.29 -9.15
C GLU A 42 0.02 -16.14 -9.42
N ARG A 43 1.12 -15.49 -9.80
CA ARG A 43 2.45 -16.10 -9.87
C ARG A 43 3.35 -15.62 -8.72
N PRO A 44 3.69 -16.50 -7.76
CA PRO A 44 4.75 -16.24 -6.79
C PRO A 44 6.07 -15.95 -7.54
N GLY A 45 6.79 -14.91 -7.14
CA GLY A 45 8.14 -14.63 -7.67
C GLY A 45 8.23 -14.09 -9.11
N GLY A 46 7.14 -13.68 -9.74
CA GLY A 46 7.24 -13.05 -11.07
C GLY A 46 8.14 -11.80 -11.07
N ALA A 47 8.85 -11.55 -12.16
CA ALA A 47 9.72 -10.38 -12.29
C ALA A 47 8.97 -9.04 -12.22
N VAL A 48 7.65 -9.03 -12.48
CA VAL A 48 6.79 -7.85 -12.41
C VAL A 48 5.43 -8.24 -11.81
N CYS A 49 4.91 -7.43 -10.89
CA CYS A 49 3.56 -7.61 -10.38
C CYS A 49 2.52 -7.34 -11.47
N GLU A 50 1.68 -8.33 -11.78
CA GLU A 50 0.62 -8.24 -12.80
C GLU A 50 -0.45 -7.19 -12.46
N HIS A 51 -0.57 -6.83 -11.17
CA HIS A 51 -1.57 -5.87 -10.70
C HIS A 51 -1.09 -4.41 -10.66
N CYS A 52 0.23 -4.17 -10.61
CA CYS A 52 0.75 -2.81 -10.45
C CYS A 52 2.05 -2.54 -11.23
N GLY A 53 2.53 -3.48 -12.04
CA GLY A 53 3.75 -3.29 -12.82
C GLY A 53 5.03 -3.13 -12.00
N ALA A 54 5.00 -3.32 -10.66
CA ALA A 54 6.20 -3.24 -9.83
C ALA A 54 7.15 -4.39 -10.17
N GLY A 55 8.33 -4.07 -10.69
CA GLY A 55 9.39 -5.04 -10.96
C GLY A 55 10.02 -5.57 -9.66
N ALA A 56 10.58 -6.78 -9.70
CA ALA A 56 11.39 -7.39 -8.64
C ALA A 56 12.75 -6.68 -8.42
N ALA A 57 12.97 -5.53 -9.06
CA ALA A 57 14.14 -4.70 -8.86
C ALA A 57 14.04 -3.99 -7.50
N ASP A 58 14.32 -4.77 -6.46
CA ASP A 58 14.94 -4.44 -5.17
C ASP A 58 15.22 -5.71 -4.33
N CYS A 59 15.02 -6.91 -4.90
CA CYS A 59 15.40 -8.18 -4.29
C CYS A 59 15.87 -9.19 -5.34
N ASP A 60 17.12 -9.08 -5.78
CA ASP A 60 17.75 -10.15 -6.55
C ASP A 60 17.76 -11.46 -5.72
N GLY A 61 17.02 -12.44 -6.23
CA GLY A 61 17.10 -13.84 -5.82
C GLY A 61 18.14 -14.57 -6.64
N ASP A 62 18.81 -15.55 -6.03
CA ASP A 62 19.62 -16.53 -6.75
C ASP A 62 18.96 -17.90 -6.62
N SER A 63 18.33 -18.33 -7.71
CA SER A 63 17.99 -19.72 -7.99
C SER A 63 19.07 -20.26 -8.90
N SER A 64 20.00 -21.04 -8.35
CA SER A 64 20.96 -21.79 -9.15
C SER A 64 20.92 -23.26 -8.76
N SER A 65 20.31 -24.03 -9.65
CA SER A 65 20.41 -25.48 -9.79
C SER A 65 21.87 -25.95 -9.78
N GLY A 66 22.18 -26.94 -8.96
CA GLY A 66 23.50 -27.56 -8.90
C GLY A 66 23.84 -28.33 -10.18
N SER A 67 25.05 -28.10 -10.67
CA SER A 67 25.79 -29.05 -11.52
C SER A 67 27.28 -28.81 -11.25
N ASP A 68 27.92 -29.83 -10.67
CA ASP A 68 29.35 -29.85 -10.41
C ASP A 68 30.15 -29.75 -11.72
N SER A 69 31.23 -28.96 -11.71
CA SER A 69 32.55 -29.37 -12.22
C SER A 69 33.64 -28.34 -11.89
N ASP A 70 34.73 -28.91 -11.40
CA ASP A 70 36.02 -28.39 -10.97
C ASP A 70 36.76 -27.49 -12.00
N SER A 71 37.32 -26.36 -11.56
CA SER A 71 38.73 -25.96 -11.83
C SER A 71 39.09 -24.54 -11.33
N SER A 72 40.19 -24.51 -10.58
CA SER A 72 40.95 -23.40 -9.97
C SER A 72 41.16 -22.12 -10.79
N ASP A 73 40.95 -20.93 -10.18
CA ASP A 73 41.81 -19.75 -10.42
C ASP A 73 41.80 -18.73 -9.24
N ARG A 74 42.89 -17.98 -9.13
CA ARG A 74 43.37 -17.21 -7.97
C ARG A 74 42.73 -15.81 -7.87
N GLY A 75 42.34 -15.44 -6.65
CA GLY A 75 42.56 -14.10 -6.07
C GLY A 75 41.73 -12.91 -6.56
N ALA A 76 40.58 -12.67 -5.92
CA ALA A 76 39.97 -11.35 -5.77
C ALA A 76 39.33 -11.25 -4.37
N PRO A 77 39.36 -10.09 -3.67
CA PRO A 77 38.69 -9.96 -2.38
C PRO A 77 37.17 -10.16 -2.57
N ALA A 78 36.62 -11.15 -1.86
CA ALA A 78 35.20 -11.49 -1.92
C ALA A 78 34.33 -10.25 -1.66
N PRO A 79 33.26 -10.01 -2.43
CA PRO A 79 32.30 -8.98 -2.10
C PRO A 79 31.75 -9.28 -0.70
N ALA A 80 31.69 -8.25 0.14
CA ALA A 80 31.15 -8.37 1.49
C ALA A 80 29.75 -9.02 1.41
N ARG A 81 29.61 -10.17 2.08
CA ARG A 81 28.34 -10.90 2.20
C ARG A 81 27.21 -9.91 2.48
N PRO A 82 26.06 -9.97 1.79
CA PRO A 82 24.94 -9.12 2.15
C PRO A 82 24.61 -9.39 3.62
N ARG A 83 24.77 -8.34 4.44
CA ARG A 83 24.44 -8.39 5.86
C ARG A 83 22.98 -8.86 5.93
N ARG A 84 22.73 -9.94 6.66
CA ARG A 84 21.38 -10.41 6.98
C ARG A 84 20.52 -9.20 7.34
N ARG A 85 19.30 -9.11 6.79
CA ARG A 85 18.32 -8.07 7.15
C ARG A 85 18.39 -7.85 8.66
N ASP A 86 18.48 -6.59 9.10
CA ASP A 86 18.49 -6.27 10.52
C ASP A 86 17.33 -6.98 11.18
N ARG A 87 17.60 -7.73 12.24
CA ARG A 87 16.61 -8.49 12.99
C ARG A 87 16.59 -8.02 14.43
N ASP A 88 15.44 -8.04 15.08
CA ASP A 88 15.34 -7.88 16.52
C ASP A 88 15.91 -9.10 17.26
N GLU A 89 15.96 -9.02 18.59
CA GLU A 89 16.41 -10.11 19.45
C GLU A 89 15.52 -11.36 19.30
N GLU A 90 14.29 -11.19 18.78
CA GLU A 90 13.36 -12.27 18.45
C GLU A 90 13.46 -12.74 16.98
N GLY A 91 14.41 -12.21 16.19
CA GLY A 91 14.61 -12.63 14.80
C GLY A 91 13.65 -12.01 13.78
N ARG A 92 12.79 -11.05 14.16
CA ARG A 92 11.90 -10.31 13.25
C ARG A 92 12.67 -9.23 12.51
N ALA A 93 12.39 -9.05 11.23
CA ALA A 93 13.06 -8.02 10.43
C ALA A 93 12.78 -6.61 11.03
N ARG A 94 13.80 -5.95 11.55
CA ARG A 94 13.76 -4.54 11.92
C ARG A 94 13.93 -3.72 10.65
N ASN A 95 12.97 -2.84 10.39
CA ASN A 95 13.05 -1.86 9.32
C ASN A 95 13.93 -0.67 9.77
N ALA A 96 15.16 -0.96 10.23
CA ALA A 96 16.08 0.03 10.81
C ALA A 96 16.85 0.84 9.75
N ARG A 97 16.77 0.43 8.48
CA ARG A 97 17.42 1.14 7.37
C ARG A 97 16.74 2.51 7.18
N PRO A 98 17.49 3.63 7.23
CA PRO A 98 16.94 4.96 7.01
C PRO A 98 16.22 5.06 5.66
N ARG A 99 15.16 5.89 5.56
CA ARG A 99 14.37 6.08 4.33
C ARG A 99 14.22 7.56 4.00
N ASP A 100 14.02 7.89 2.74
CA ASP A 100 13.69 9.26 2.32
C ASP A 100 12.20 9.59 2.54
N GLY A 101 11.78 10.82 2.20
CA GLY A 101 10.38 11.26 2.30
C GLY A 101 9.41 10.53 1.37
N LEU A 102 9.92 9.82 0.36
CA LEU A 102 9.14 8.92 -0.48
C LEU A 102 9.15 7.49 0.06
N GLY A 103 9.86 7.17 1.13
CA GLY A 103 9.98 5.84 1.72
C GLY A 103 11.04 4.93 1.07
N ARG A 104 11.88 5.45 0.16
CA ARG A 104 12.97 4.67 -0.47
C ARG A 104 14.11 4.43 0.53
N PRO A 105 14.68 3.23 0.60
CA PRO A 105 15.81 2.95 1.47
C PRO A 105 17.06 3.78 1.14
N LEU A 106 17.66 4.42 2.14
CA LEU A 106 18.90 5.19 2.05
C LEU A 106 20.11 4.34 2.49
N PRO A 107 21.35 4.74 2.14
CA PRO A 107 22.55 4.14 2.72
C PRO A 107 22.58 4.30 4.24
N TYR A 108 23.08 3.28 4.96
CA TYR A 108 23.26 3.37 6.42
C TYR A 108 24.13 4.57 6.81
N GLY A 109 23.76 5.24 7.90
CA GLY A 109 24.41 6.48 8.33
C GLY A 109 23.90 7.76 7.67
N SER A 110 23.04 7.65 6.64
CA SER A 110 22.32 8.80 6.09
C SER A 110 21.18 9.21 7.03
N PRO A 111 20.90 10.50 7.22
CA PRO A 111 19.70 10.93 7.92
C PRO A 111 18.47 10.49 7.11
N GLY A 112 17.61 9.69 7.74
CA GLY A 112 16.33 9.32 7.17
C GLY A 112 15.20 10.18 7.71
N VAL A 113 14.06 10.14 7.04
CA VAL A 113 12.80 10.67 7.53
C VAL A 113 12.09 9.57 8.33
N ALA A 114 11.71 9.86 9.57
CA ALA A 114 10.95 8.93 10.39
C ALA A 114 9.58 8.63 9.75
N ARG A 115 9.08 7.40 9.90
CA ARG A 115 7.69 7.08 9.51
C ARG A 115 6.71 7.83 10.41
N GLN A 116 5.48 8.02 9.95
CA GLN A 116 4.43 8.52 10.83
C GLN A 116 4.21 7.55 11.99
N PRO A 117 4.00 8.05 13.22
CA PRO A 117 3.65 7.20 14.34
C PRO A 117 2.31 6.51 14.06
N GLU A 118 2.32 5.18 14.07
CA GLU A 118 1.13 4.35 13.86
C GLU A 118 0.17 4.45 15.06
N GLY A 119 -1.13 4.41 14.80
CA GLY A 119 -2.16 4.31 15.84
C GLY A 119 -2.42 5.60 16.62
N VAL A 120 -1.97 6.75 16.11
CA VAL A 120 -2.30 8.05 16.70
C VAL A 120 -3.78 8.37 16.42
N PRO A 121 -4.63 8.50 17.46
CA PRO A 121 -6.05 8.78 17.27
C PRO A 121 -6.21 10.19 16.71
N ARG A 122 -6.85 10.29 15.54
CA ARG A 122 -7.18 11.56 14.86
C ARG A 122 -8.64 11.53 14.44
N THR A 123 -9.31 12.68 14.53
CA THR A 123 -10.62 12.85 13.90
C THR A 123 -10.48 12.88 12.38
N PRO A 124 -11.56 12.62 11.60
CA PRO A 124 -11.56 12.76 10.14
C PRO A 124 -10.91 14.07 9.64
N THR A 125 -11.29 15.21 10.22
CA THR A 125 -10.76 16.52 9.85
C THR A 125 -9.26 16.65 10.18
N GLN A 126 -8.80 16.11 11.31
CA GLN A 126 -7.39 16.11 11.68
C GLN A 126 -6.55 15.24 10.74
N SER A 127 -7.04 14.04 10.40
CA SER A 127 -6.38 13.15 9.45
C SER A 127 -6.24 13.80 8.07
N LEU A 128 -7.30 14.45 7.56
CA LEU A 128 -7.27 15.17 6.30
C LEU A 128 -6.32 16.38 6.33
N THR A 129 -6.30 17.15 7.42
CA THR A 129 -5.39 18.28 7.56
C THR A 129 -3.92 17.82 7.57
N GLU A 130 -3.61 16.78 8.34
CA GLU A 130 -2.23 16.28 8.42
C GLU A 130 -1.79 15.62 7.10
N ALA A 131 -2.67 14.84 6.47
CA ALA A 131 -2.40 14.27 5.15
C ALA A 131 -2.16 15.37 4.10
N GLN A 132 -2.95 16.46 4.10
CA GLN A 132 -2.73 17.59 3.19
C GLN A 132 -1.36 18.23 3.42
N ARG A 133 -1.00 18.50 4.68
CA ARG A 133 0.30 19.09 5.02
C ARG A 133 1.47 18.23 4.50
N LEU A 134 1.38 16.91 4.68
CA LEU A 134 2.39 15.97 4.20
C LEU A 134 2.44 15.91 2.66
N LEU A 135 1.29 15.96 1.98
CA LEU A 135 1.25 16.03 0.53
C LEU A 135 1.89 17.32 0.00
N ASP A 136 1.59 18.46 0.63
CA ASP A 136 2.17 19.76 0.29
C ASP A 136 3.70 19.78 0.49
N ASP A 137 4.19 19.06 1.51
CA ASP A 137 5.64 18.88 1.77
C ASP A 137 6.31 17.84 0.85
N GLY A 138 5.59 17.28 -0.13
CA GLY A 138 6.12 16.26 -1.04
C GLY A 138 6.36 14.89 -0.38
N MET A 139 5.63 14.59 0.70
CA MET A 139 5.69 13.34 1.48
C MET A 139 4.42 12.49 1.32
N PRO A 140 4.06 12.05 0.11
CA PRO A 140 2.84 11.28 -0.15
C PRO A 140 2.82 9.90 0.51
N PHE A 141 3.99 9.31 0.80
CA PHE A 141 4.06 8.03 1.51
C PHE A 141 3.61 8.18 2.96
N HIS A 142 4.08 9.23 3.65
CA HIS A 142 3.65 9.56 5.00
C HIS A 142 2.18 9.99 5.04
N ALA A 143 1.69 10.71 4.03
CA ALA A 143 0.27 11.01 3.90
C ALA A 143 -0.57 9.72 3.77
N HIS A 144 -0.10 8.74 3.00
CA HIS A 144 -0.73 7.42 2.91
C HIS A 144 -0.81 6.73 4.29
N GLU A 145 0.22 6.80 5.12
CA GLU A 145 0.20 6.21 6.47
C GLU A 145 -0.89 6.83 7.35
N VAL A 146 -1.00 8.16 7.34
CA VAL A 146 -2.05 8.86 8.09
C VAL A 146 -3.46 8.46 7.61
N LEU A 147 -3.65 8.34 6.29
CA LEU A 147 -4.93 7.96 5.70
C LEU A 147 -5.26 6.48 5.91
N GLU A 148 -4.24 5.62 5.97
CA GLU A 148 -4.39 4.20 6.29
C GLU A 148 -4.83 4.00 7.75
N ASP A 149 -4.24 4.75 8.69
CA ASP A 149 -4.67 4.73 10.09
C ASP A 149 -6.11 5.22 10.24
N ALA A 150 -6.49 6.27 9.50
CA ALA A 150 -7.88 6.72 9.44
C ALA A 150 -8.81 5.62 8.88
N TRP A 151 -8.39 4.89 7.85
CA TRP A 151 -9.13 3.74 7.31
C TRP A 151 -9.32 2.63 8.34
N LYS A 152 -8.28 2.26 9.09
CA LYS A 152 -8.35 1.24 10.14
C LYS A 152 -9.31 1.64 11.27
N ALA A 153 -9.37 2.93 11.58
CA ALA A 153 -10.25 3.48 12.62
C ALA A 153 -11.68 3.81 12.13
N ALA A 154 -11.92 3.85 10.83
CA ALA A 154 -13.18 4.30 10.26
C ALA A 154 -14.35 3.32 10.49
N PRO A 155 -15.59 3.84 10.66
CA PRO A 155 -16.79 3.04 10.58
C PRO A 155 -16.89 2.30 9.25
N GLU A 156 -17.54 1.14 9.24
CA GLU A 156 -17.62 0.28 8.04
C GLU A 156 -18.15 1.00 6.79
N ALA A 157 -19.15 1.86 6.96
CA ALA A 157 -19.75 2.65 5.87
C ALA A 157 -18.78 3.61 5.17
N GLU A 158 -17.68 3.99 5.83
CA GLU A 158 -16.69 4.95 5.34
C GLU A 158 -15.35 4.30 4.97
N ARG A 159 -15.18 2.99 5.21
CA ARG A 159 -13.89 2.33 4.98
C ARG A 159 -13.39 2.49 3.54
N GLU A 160 -14.26 2.34 2.56
CA GLU A 160 -13.87 2.46 1.16
C GLU A 160 -13.48 3.90 0.77
N LEU A 161 -14.09 4.92 1.39
CA LEU A 161 -13.65 6.32 1.24
C LEU A 161 -12.20 6.50 1.72
N TRP A 162 -11.90 6.08 2.95
CA TRP A 162 -10.57 6.25 3.53
C TRP A 162 -9.51 5.43 2.79
N ARG A 163 -9.88 4.21 2.37
CA ARG A 163 -9.05 3.37 1.51
C ARG A 163 -8.77 4.04 0.17
N GLY A 164 -9.76 4.67 -0.46
CA GLY A 164 -9.61 5.41 -1.70
C GLY A 164 -8.62 6.58 -1.56
N LEU A 165 -8.72 7.36 -0.50
CA LEU A 165 -7.76 8.44 -0.20
C LEU A 165 -6.34 7.90 0.00
N ALA A 166 -6.19 6.83 0.79
CA ALA A 166 -4.88 6.19 0.99
C ALA A 166 -4.28 5.69 -0.32
N GLN A 167 -5.10 5.13 -1.23
CA GLN A 167 -4.70 4.70 -2.57
C GLN A 167 -4.22 5.86 -3.45
N LEU A 168 -4.88 7.02 -3.41
CA LEU A 168 -4.44 8.20 -4.16
C LEU A 168 -3.05 8.67 -3.70
N ALA A 169 -2.82 8.74 -2.38
CA ALA A 169 -1.53 9.15 -1.82
C ALA A 169 -0.39 8.17 -2.19
N VAL A 170 -0.61 6.85 -2.05
CA VAL A 170 0.41 5.88 -2.48
C VAL A 170 0.57 5.83 -4.01
N GLY A 171 -0.49 6.10 -4.78
CA GLY A 171 -0.42 6.26 -6.24
C GLY A 171 0.50 7.41 -6.66
N LEU A 172 0.40 8.57 -5.99
CA LEU A 172 1.34 9.67 -6.17
C LEU A 172 2.77 9.30 -5.74
N THR A 173 2.94 8.52 -4.66
CA THR A 173 4.25 8.00 -4.26
C THR A 173 4.88 7.17 -5.39
N HIS A 174 4.12 6.29 -6.03
CA HIS A 174 4.60 5.49 -7.16
C HIS A 174 4.97 6.34 -8.37
N ALA A 175 4.13 7.31 -8.71
CA ALA A 175 4.39 8.27 -9.78
C ALA A 175 5.69 9.05 -9.52
N ALA A 176 5.87 9.58 -8.31
CA ALA A 176 7.08 10.30 -7.91
C ALA A 176 8.31 9.39 -7.90
N ARG A 177 8.10 8.09 -7.69
CA ARG A 177 9.18 7.10 -7.76
C ARG A 177 9.55 6.66 -9.19
N GLY A 178 8.81 7.09 -10.20
CA GLY A 178 9.02 6.71 -11.60
C GLY A 178 8.30 5.43 -12.02
N ASN A 179 7.48 4.86 -11.13
CA ASN A 179 6.64 3.71 -11.43
C ASN A 179 5.29 4.18 -11.97
N ALA A 180 5.27 4.54 -13.26
CA ALA A 180 4.08 5.02 -13.96
C ALA A 180 2.93 3.99 -13.93
N THR A 181 3.22 2.72 -14.24
CA THR A 181 2.20 1.65 -14.26
C THR A 181 1.53 1.47 -12.90
N GLY A 182 2.32 1.42 -11.83
CA GLY A 182 1.82 1.26 -10.47
C GLY A 182 1.07 2.49 -9.99
N GLY A 183 1.59 3.68 -10.31
CA GLY A 183 0.94 4.96 -10.04
C GLY A 183 -0.44 5.01 -10.67
N THR A 184 -0.55 4.76 -11.97
CA THR A 184 -1.81 4.74 -12.71
C THR A 184 -2.81 3.75 -12.11
N ALA A 185 -2.39 2.51 -11.85
CA ALA A 185 -3.28 1.48 -11.29
C ALA A 185 -3.81 1.82 -9.88
N LEU A 186 -3.06 2.56 -9.07
CA LEU A 186 -3.49 2.99 -7.74
C LEU A 186 -4.38 4.24 -7.80
N LEU A 187 -4.02 5.21 -8.64
CA LEU A 187 -4.80 6.43 -8.86
C LEU A 187 -6.19 6.13 -9.44
N ASP A 188 -6.27 5.25 -10.45
CA ASP A 188 -7.55 4.87 -11.06
C ASP A 188 -8.46 4.14 -10.05
N ARG A 189 -7.89 3.25 -9.22
CA ARG A 189 -8.65 2.55 -8.17
C ARG A 189 -9.11 3.49 -7.06
N GLY A 190 -8.24 4.38 -6.60
CA GLY A 190 -8.60 5.38 -5.61
C GLY A 190 -9.73 6.27 -6.12
N ALA A 191 -9.63 6.77 -7.35
CA ALA A 191 -10.68 7.58 -7.98
C ALA A 191 -12.01 6.81 -8.12
N ALA A 192 -11.97 5.53 -8.49
CA ALA A 192 -13.16 4.69 -8.55
C ALA A 192 -13.80 4.47 -7.17
N ALA A 193 -13.00 4.30 -6.11
CA ALA A 193 -13.49 4.17 -4.74
C ALA A 193 -14.13 5.46 -4.21
N LEU A 194 -13.68 6.62 -4.67
CA LEU A 194 -14.22 7.93 -4.29
C LEU A 194 -15.48 8.33 -5.05
N ALA A 195 -15.71 7.78 -6.26
CA ALA A 195 -16.83 8.16 -7.12
C ALA A 195 -18.22 8.07 -6.47
N PRO A 196 -18.55 7.08 -5.62
CA PRO A 196 -19.87 7.02 -4.96
C PRO A 196 -20.15 8.13 -3.95
N TYR A 197 -19.12 8.89 -3.52
CA TYR A 197 -19.24 9.87 -2.45
C TYR A 197 -19.38 11.32 -2.96
N THR A 198 -19.37 11.55 -4.28
CA THR A 198 -19.41 12.89 -4.88
C THR A 198 -20.65 13.70 -4.47
N ASP A 199 -21.79 13.04 -4.29
CA ASP A 199 -23.06 13.71 -4.00
C ASP A 199 -23.26 13.96 -2.49
N THR A 200 -22.55 13.23 -1.64
CA THR A 200 -22.67 13.33 -0.17
C THR A 200 -21.60 14.24 0.44
N ALA A 201 -20.42 14.31 -0.19
CA ALA A 201 -19.31 15.18 0.18
C ALA A 201 -18.96 15.21 1.70
N PRO A 202 -18.82 14.06 2.39
CA PRO A 202 -18.51 14.06 3.81
C PRO A 202 -17.17 14.75 4.11
N TYR A 203 -17.09 15.37 5.29
CA TYR A 203 -15.88 16.01 5.82
C TYR A 203 -15.30 17.16 4.97
N GLY A 204 -16.07 17.69 4.03
CA GLY A 204 -15.62 18.75 3.11
C GLY A 204 -14.55 18.30 2.13
N ILE A 205 -14.47 16.99 1.84
CA ILE A 205 -13.52 16.43 0.87
C ILE A 205 -13.90 16.87 -0.55
N ASP A 206 -12.91 17.28 -1.34
CA ASP A 206 -13.10 17.65 -2.75
C ASP A 206 -13.10 16.40 -3.65
N PHE A 207 -14.15 15.58 -3.57
CA PHE A 207 -14.22 14.33 -4.34
C PHE A 207 -14.11 14.56 -5.86
N ALA A 208 -14.80 15.57 -6.37
CA ALA A 208 -14.77 15.91 -7.79
C ALA A 208 -13.37 16.35 -8.22
N GLY A 209 -12.73 17.23 -7.44
CA GLY A 209 -11.36 17.66 -7.69
C GLY A 209 -10.35 16.52 -7.61
N LEU A 210 -10.47 15.62 -6.63
CA LEU A 210 -9.60 14.46 -6.47
C LEU A 210 -9.73 13.47 -7.63
N ILE A 211 -10.94 13.20 -8.11
CA ILE A 211 -11.17 12.31 -9.26
C ILE A 211 -10.62 12.94 -10.54
N ALA A 212 -10.84 14.23 -10.74
CA ALA A 212 -10.29 14.96 -11.89
C ALA A 212 -8.75 14.98 -11.86
N TRP A 213 -8.17 15.29 -10.69
CA TRP A 213 -6.72 15.27 -10.47
C TRP A 213 -6.11 13.90 -10.76
N ALA A 214 -6.73 12.82 -10.28
CA ALA A 214 -6.23 11.47 -10.51
C ALA A 214 -6.17 11.15 -12.01
N ARG A 215 -7.23 11.47 -12.75
CA ARG A 215 -7.30 11.28 -14.22
C ARG A 215 -6.27 12.11 -14.98
N GLU A 216 -6.04 13.35 -14.56
CA GLU A 216 -5.02 14.20 -15.17
C GLU A 216 -3.62 13.64 -14.94
N LEU A 217 -3.32 13.24 -13.69
CA LEU A 217 -2.03 12.65 -13.36
C LEU A 217 -1.80 11.33 -14.11
N THR A 218 -2.79 10.44 -14.19
CA THR A 218 -2.66 9.20 -14.99
C THR A 218 -2.45 9.49 -16.47
N GLY A 219 -3.09 10.52 -17.03
CA GLY A 219 -2.85 10.99 -18.41
C GLY A 219 -1.42 11.50 -18.65
N ARG A 220 -0.76 12.04 -17.64
CA ARG A 220 0.66 12.46 -17.70
C ARG A 220 1.65 11.29 -17.58
N LEU A 221 1.26 10.20 -16.93
CA LEU A 221 2.09 9.00 -16.70
C LEU A 221 2.24 8.08 -17.93
N THR A 222 2.20 8.65 -19.15
CA THR A 222 2.29 7.89 -20.41
C THR A 222 3.71 7.56 -20.84
N ARG A 223 4.73 8.11 -20.17
CA ARG A 223 6.15 7.81 -20.42
C ARG A 223 6.88 7.53 -19.10
N PRO A 224 7.97 6.73 -19.14
CA PRO A 224 8.87 6.60 -18.00
C PRO A 224 9.41 7.97 -17.56
N GLY A 225 9.26 8.30 -16.27
CA GLY A 225 9.65 9.57 -15.71
C GLY A 225 9.12 9.73 -14.29
N THR A 226 9.75 10.57 -13.48
CA THR A 226 9.26 10.93 -12.14
C THR A 226 8.41 12.19 -12.22
N VAL A 227 7.38 12.27 -11.40
CA VAL A 227 6.68 13.53 -11.13
C VAL A 227 7.22 14.15 -9.85
N ASP A 228 7.21 15.48 -9.76
CA ASP A 228 7.42 16.14 -8.47
C ASP A 228 6.19 15.92 -7.59
N ALA A 229 6.41 15.38 -6.39
CA ALA A 229 5.34 15.00 -5.48
C ALA A 229 4.62 16.22 -4.88
N ALA A 230 5.35 17.28 -4.53
CA ALA A 230 4.79 18.49 -3.93
C ALA A 230 4.03 19.30 -4.99
N GLU A 231 4.59 19.47 -6.18
CA GLU A 231 3.92 20.18 -7.27
C GLU A 231 2.69 19.43 -7.81
N SER A 232 2.70 18.09 -7.71
CA SER A 232 1.56 17.26 -8.13
C SER A 232 0.60 16.94 -6.97
N ALA A 233 0.76 17.54 -5.79
CA ALA A 233 -0.07 17.28 -4.63
C ALA A 233 -1.53 17.71 -4.87
N PRO A 234 -2.53 16.85 -4.59
CA PRO A 234 -3.93 17.23 -4.69
C PRO A 234 -4.37 18.11 -3.53
N ARG A 235 -5.51 18.79 -3.71
CA ARG A 235 -6.28 19.35 -2.60
C ARG A 235 -7.29 18.33 -2.12
N LEU A 236 -7.15 17.89 -0.87
CA LEU A 236 -8.03 16.88 -0.27
C LEU A 236 -9.41 17.45 0.09
N ARG A 237 -9.49 18.74 0.38
CA ARG A 237 -10.72 19.42 0.79
C ARG A 237 -11.02 20.59 -0.13
N THR A 238 -12.31 20.89 -0.28
CA THR A 238 -12.71 22.11 -0.98
C THR A 238 -12.18 23.31 -0.21
N PRO A 239 -11.67 24.36 -0.89
CA PRO A 239 -11.40 25.63 -0.22
C PRO A 239 -12.72 26.05 0.41
N GLY A 240 -12.76 26.13 1.74
CA GLY A 240 -13.96 26.60 2.41
C GLY A 240 -14.28 27.99 1.88
N GLU A 241 -15.51 28.22 1.42
CA GLU A 241 -16.04 29.58 1.45
C GLU A 241 -15.87 30.04 2.89
N MET A 242 -14.92 30.94 3.13
CA MET A 242 -14.94 31.78 4.31
C MET A 242 -16.19 32.63 4.16
N THR A 243 -17.34 32.08 4.53
CA THR A 243 -18.53 32.88 4.83
C THR A 243 -18.18 33.62 6.12
N GLU A 244 -17.43 34.71 5.98
CA GLU A 244 -17.53 35.82 6.91
C GLU A 244 -18.99 36.25 6.88
N LYS A 245 -19.78 35.69 7.80
CA LYS A 245 -20.97 36.39 8.27
C LYS A 245 -20.47 37.70 8.87
N ARG A 246 -20.39 38.72 8.03
CA ARG A 246 -20.31 40.11 8.47
C ARG A 246 -21.47 40.30 9.45
N PRO A 247 -21.21 40.64 10.73
CA PRO A 247 -22.30 40.87 11.66
C PRO A 247 -23.19 41.96 11.06
N THR A 248 -24.47 41.65 10.94
CA THR A 248 -25.51 42.64 10.69
C THR A 248 -25.50 43.60 11.87
N GLU A 249 -24.94 44.79 11.65
CA GLU A 249 -25.14 45.92 12.54
C GLU A 249 -26.62 46.34 12.42
N ASP A 250 -27.45 45.77 13.30
CA ASP A 250 -28.71 46.37 13.68
C ASP A 250 -28.46 47.40 14.79
N GLY A 251 -28.79 48.66 14.52
CA GLY A 251 -29.19 49.63 15.55
C GLY A 251 -28.30 50.88 15.69
N VAL A 252 -28.72 52.00 15.08
CA VAL A 252 -29.53 53.08 15.70
C VAL A 252 -30.06 54.01 14.61
#